data_AF-A0A956RSM9-F1
#
_entry.id   AF-A0A956RSM9-F1
#
_cell.length_a   1.000
_cell.length_b   1.000
_cell.length_c   1.000
_cell.angle_alpha   90.00
_cell.angle_beta   90.00
_cell.angle_gamma   90.00
#
_symmetry.space_group_name_H-M   'P 1'
#
loop_
_entity.id
_entity.type
_entity.pdbx_description
1 polymer ?
#
loop_
_entity_poly.entity_id
_entity_poly.type
_entity_poly.pdbx_seq_one_letter_code
_entity_poly.pdbx_strand_id
1 'polypeptide(L)'
;MKLKVNHRRAKEIVLRLQQAFTRREGLLSEVSDLVENQIPDNVEHLSFEHASFLFYIVSNDHGMKSTRLYDRAKELYYNAPDLFDPLKVLETFSGPEDERLLELTGNPLGTRYPKQTAKSWYINSEKLITDFDASPVILFQCSHNAGELLKKIVSFRGYGPKTGGMLLRAIVGLGFNKLNGMENVLVPVDIHDSRISFYTGMVHIENDRSSRKTSIDYYSYVRDIQQILLDTCNSSNISWLDVDRALWLIGSRGCVNKKCINCPLNEWCEIGKEIMKPKNSQKDLQLSLNHDDISI
;
A
#
# COMPACT_ATOMS: atom_id res chain seq x y z
N MET A 1 4.76 -13.32 -21.78
CA MET A 1 3.44 -12.77 -22.18
C MET A 1 3.54 -11.25 -22.16
N LYS A 2 3.20 -10.56 -23.25
CA LYS A 2 3.34 -9.09 -23.33
C LYS A 2 2.11 -8.40 -22.75
N LEU A 3 2.32 -7.47 -21.82
CA LEU A 3 1.27 -6.63 -21.26
C LEU A 3 0.84 -5.57 -22.29
N LYS A 4 -0.46 -5.44 -22.51
CA LYS A 4 -1.05 -4.35 -23.30
C LYS A 4 -1.85 -3.42 -22.41
N VAL A 5 -1.67 -2.12 -22.65
CA VAL A 5 -2.33 -1.05 -21.89
C VAL A 5 -3.49 -0.50 -22.70
N ASN A 6 -4.67 -0.42 -22.08
CA ASN A 6 -5.79 0.35 -22.60
C ASN A 6 -5.70 1.78 -22.03
N HIS A 7 -4.98 2.66 -22.72
CA HIS A 7 -4.71 4.02 -22.24
C HIS A 7 -5.97 4.83 -21.93
N ARG A 8 -7.05 4.67 -22.72
CA ARG A 8 -8.32 5.33 -22.45
C ARG A 8 -8.91 4.84 -21.13
N ARG A 9 -8.96 3.52 -20.93
CA ARG A 9 -9.48 2.94 -19.68
C ARG A 9 -8.59 3.30 -18.49
N ALA A 10 -7.27 3.26 -18.64
CA ALA A 10 -6.33 3.68 -17.60
C ALA A 10 -6.65 5.10 -17.11
N LYS A 11 -6.80 6.05 -18.05
CA LYS A 11 -7.17 7.43 -17.74
C LYS A 11 -8.52 7.53 -17.01
N GLU A 12 -9.55 6.85 -17.50
CA GLU A 12 -10.87 6.82 -16.85
C GLU A 12 -10.80 6.34 -15.40
N ILE A 13 -10.09 5.23 -15.15
CA ILE A 13 -9.96 4.64 -13.82
C ILE A 13 -9.15 5.53 -12.88
N VAL A 14 -8.02 6.06 -13.33
CA VAL A 14 -7.15 6.94 -12.54
C VAL A 14 -7.88 8.23 -12.13
N LEU A 15 -8.60 8.86 -13.07
CA LEU A 15 -9.42 10.04 -12.76
C LEU A 15 -10.57 9.70 -11.80
N ARG A 16 -11.22 8.54 -11.99
CA ARG A 16 -12.28 8.08 -11.10
C ARG A 16 -11.78 7.86 -9.68
N LEU A 17 -10.62 7.21 -9.52
CA LEU A 17 -9.97 6.96 -8.23
C LEU A 17 -9.68 8.27 -7.50
N GLN A 18 -9.03 9.21 -8.18
CA GLN A 18 -8.69 10.51 -7.60
C GLN A 18 -9.95 11.29 -7.19
N GLN A 19 -10.96 11.33 -8.04
CA GLN A 19 -12.22 12.02 -7.75
C GLN A 19 -12.95 11.38 -6.57
N ALA A 20 -13.08 10.05 -6.56
CA ALA A 20 -13.73 9.29 -5.51
C ALA A 20 -13.05 9.50 -4.15
N PHE A 21 -11.72 9.51 -4.13
CA PHE A 21 -10.94 9.71 -2.92
C PHE A 21 -11.11 11.13 -2.36
N THR A 22 -11.02 12.13 -3.24
CA THR A 22 -11.21 13.55 -2.90
C THR A 22 -12.60 13.80 -2.33
N ARG A 23 -13.62 13.16 -2.93
CA ARG A 23 -15.03 13.29 -2.52
C ARG A 23 -15.45 12.34 -1.41
N ARG A 24 -14.55 11.52 -0.89
CA ARG A 24 -14.84 10.57 0.20
C ARG A 24 -15.99 9.62 -0.15
N GLU A 25 -16.01 9.08 -1.36
CA GLU A 25 -17.11 8.25 -1.85
C GLU A 25 -16.99 6.78 -1.44
N GLY A 26 -18.08 6.19 -0.96
CA GLY A 26 -18.20 4.76 -0.67
C GLY A 26 -17.11 4.27 0.28
N LEU A 27 -16.33 3.26 -0.14
CA LEU A 27 -15.19 2.72 0.62
C LEU A 27 -14.10 3.74 0.95
N LEU A 28 -14.04 4.86 0.23
CA LEU A 28 -13.02 5.90 0.39
C LEU A 28 -13.44 7.00 1.39
N SER A 29 -14.61 6.87 2.00
CA SER A 29 -15.11 7.79 3.04
C SER A 29 -14.31 7.69 4.34
N GLU A 30 -13.89 6.48 4.70
CA GLU A 30 -13.14 6.20 5.90
C GLU A 30 -11.64 6.08 5.59
N VAL A 31 -10.85 7.02 6.09
CA VAL A 31 -9.41 7.10 5.82
C VAL A 31 -8.52 6.75 7.00
N SER A 32 -9.11 6.33 8.12
CA SER A 32 -8.39 6.01 9.36
C SER A 32 -7.24 5.03 9.12
N ASP A 33 -7.39 4.06 8.22
CA ASP A 33 -6.39 3.00 7.98
C ASP A 33 -5.19 3.44 7.13
N LEU A 34 -5.23 4.63 6.54
CA LEU A 34 -4.07 5.17 5.83
C LEU A 34 -2.94 5.37 6.82
N VAL A 35 -1.71 5.05 6.40
CA VAL A 35 -0.49 5.20 7.21
C VAL A 35 -0.37 6.59 7.86
N GLU A 36 -0.77 7.64 7.15
CA GLU A 36 -0.77 9.03 7.65
C GLU A 36 -1.67 9.24 8.87
N ASN A 37 -2.68 8.39 9.05
CA ASN A 37 -3.66 8.48 10.13
C ASN A 37 -3.45 7.40 11.21
N GLN A 38 -2.34 6.65 11.16
CA GLN A 38 -2.04 5.54 12.07
C GLN A 38 -1.09 5.91 13.21
N ILE A 39 -0.97 7.20 13.52
CA ILE A 39 -0.10 7.72 14.58
C ILE A 39 -0.71 7.43 15.97
N PRO A 40 0.10 7.17 17.02
CA PRO A 40 -0.39 7.03 18.39
C PRO A 40 -1.07 8.30 18.89
N ASP A 41 -2.02 8.13 19.82
CA ASP A 41 -2.67 9.26 20.48
C ASP A 41 -1.65 10.09 21.27
N ASN A 42 -1.87 11.41 21.35
CA ASN A 42 -1.01 12.39 22.04
C ASN A 42 0.38 12.60 21.46
N VAL A 43 0.72 11.98 20.32
CA VAL A 43 1.92 12.33 19.55
C VAL A 43 1.66 13.60 18.76
N GLU A 44 2.54 14.59 18.90
CA GLU A 44 2.41 15.87 18.20
C GLU A 44 2.62 15.71 16.68
N HIS A 45 1.80 16.42 15.90
CA HIS A 45 1.91 16.37 14.44
C HIS A 45 3.25 16.93 13.98
N LEU A 46 3.95 16.19 13.10
CA LEU A 46 5.29 16.52 12.58
C LEU A 46 6.43 16.56 13.62
N SER A 47 6.22 16.02 14.81
CA SER A 47 7.27 15.93 15.83
C SER A 47 8.30 14.84 15.54
N PHE A 48 9.35 14.80 16.36
CA PHE A 48 10.32 13.70 16.36
C PHE A 48 9.63 12.35 16.58
N GLU A 49 8.78 12.24 17.59
CA GLU A 49 8.05 11.02 17.95
C GLU A 49 7.18 10.52 16.80
N HIS A 50 6.51 11.45 16.11
CA HIS A 50 5.71 11.14 14.93
C HIS A 50 6.58 10.54 13.83
N ALA A 51 7.67 11.21 13.48
CA ALA A 51 8.58 10.76 12.43
C ALA A 51 9.21 9.40 12.79
N SER A 52 9.61 9.22 14.04
CA SER A 52 10.15 7.97 14.58
C SER A 52 9.15 6.82 14.52
N PHE A 53 7.90 7.05 14.94
CA PHE A 53 6.86 6.04 14.84
C PHE A 53 6.67 5.58 13.39
N LEU A 54 6.51 6.51 12.45
CA LEU A 54 6.37 6.18 11.03
C LEU A 54 7.59 5.44 10.49
N PHE A 55 8.79 5.90 10.83
CA PHE A 55 10.03 5.29 10.38
C PHE A 55 10.14 3.83 10.82
N TYR A 56 9.98 3.55 12.11
CA TYR A 56 10.15 2.17 12.57
C TYR A 56 9.03 1.23 12.09
N ILE A 57 7.78 1.71 11.96
CA ILE A 57 6.65 0.84 11.64
C ILE A 57 6.48 0.60 10.14
N VAL A 58 6.63 1.61 9.29
CA VAL A 58 6.33 1.49 7.85
C VAL A 58 7.22 0.45 7.15
N SER A 59 8.46 0.28 7.60
CA SER A 59 9.37 -0.75 7.08
C SER A 59 8.84 -2.18 7.26
N ASN A 60 7.95 -2.39 8.24
CA ASN A 60 7.36 -3.69 8.59
C ASN A 60 6.00 -3.93 7.93
N ASP A 61 5.45 -2.96 7.20
CA ASP A 61 4.11 -3.02 6.58
C ASP A 61 4.12 -3.78 5.24
N HIS A 62 4.47 -5.06 5.33
CA HIS A 62 4.52 -6.01 4.23
C HIS A 62 4.16 -7.42 4.67
N GLY A 63 3.38 -8.12 3.83
CA GLY A 63 3.05 -9.54 4.05
C GLY A 63 2.18 -9.83 5.27
N MET A 64 1.49 -8.82 5.80
CA MET A 64 0.54 -8.94 6.92
C MET A 64 -0.62 -7.95 6.76
N LYS A 65 -1.64 -8.07 7.62
CA LYS A 65 -2.76 -7.13 7.65
C LYS A 65 -2.30 -5.84 8.34
N SER A 66 -2.19 -4.75 7.58
CA SER A 66 -1.65 -3.47 8.06
C SER A 66 -2.37 -2.95 9.31
N THR A 67 -3.70 -3.04 9.39
CA THR A 67 -4.44 -2.57 10.59
C THR A 67 -3.97 -3.26 11.87
N ARG A 68 -3.77 -4.58 11.84
CA ARG A 68 -3.26 -5.34 13.00
C ARG A 68 -1.83 -4.92 13.37
N LEU A 69 -1.00 -4.59 12.37
CA LEU A 69 0.36 -4.11 12.63
C LEU A 69 0.31 -2.77 13.37
N TYR A 70 -0.47 -1.80 12.87
CA TYR A 70 -0.52 -0.47 13.47
C TYR A 70 -1.20 -0.46 14.84
N ASP A 71 -2.24 -1.27 15.06
CA ASP A 71 -2.86 -1.40 16.40
C ASP A 71 -1.83 -1.86 17.44
N ARG A 72 -1.03 -2.88 17.10
CA ARG A 72 0.05 -3.39 17.96
C ARG A 72 1.22 -2.42 18.08
N ALA A 73 1.52 -1.69 17.02
CA ALA A 73 2.56 -0.68 17.04
C ALA A 73 2.23 0.47 17.99
N LYS A 74 0.97 0.92 18.02
CA LYS A 74 0.50 1.95 18.96
C LYS A 74 0.58 1.45 20.40
N GLU A 75 0.18 0.20 20.65
CA GLU A 75 0.35 -0.45 21.96
C GLU A 75 1.83 -0.53 22.36
N LEU A 76 2.71 -0.93 21.44
CA LEU A 76 4.15 -0.98 21.67
C LEU A 76 4.72 0.40 21.99
N TYR A 77 4.35 1.42 21.22
CA TYR A 77 4.77 2.80 21.44
C TYR A 77 4.31 3.32 22.81
N TYR A 78 3.07 3.05 23.19
CA TYR A 78 2.54 3.44 24.50
C TYR A 78 3.29 2.78 25.66
N ASN A 79 3.62 1.49 25.53
CA ASN A 79 4.28 0.73 26.60
C ASN A 79 5.80 0.93 26.66
N ALA A 80 6.44 1.24 25.53
CA ALA A 80 7.89 1.33 25.40
C ALA A 80 8.30 2.36 24.33
N PRO A 81 8.03 3.67 24.56
CA PRO A 81 8.35 4.72 23.59
C PRO A 81 9.85 4.83 23.30
N ASP A 82 10.71 4.47 24.25
CA ASP A 82 12.16 4.42 24.11
C ASP A 82 12.63 3.50 22.96
N LEU A 83 11.82 2.51 22.56
CA LEU A 83 12.14 1.69 21.39
C LEU A 83 12.12 2.49 20.08
N PHE A 84 11.51 3.67 20.07
CA PHE A 84 11.41 4.53 18.89
C PHE A 84 12.43 5.68 18.93
N ASP A 85 13.29 5.74 19.93
CA ASP A 85 14.42 6.65 20.00
C ASP A 85 15.71 5.89 19.63
N PRO A 86 16.40 6.25 18.53
CA PRO A 86 17.62 5.55 18.11
C PRO A 86 18.71 5.49 19.18
N LEU A 87 18.88 6.55 19.98
CA LEU A 87 19.89 6.60 21.04
C LEU A 87 19.54 5.61 22.15
N LYS A 88 18.28 5.59 22.58
CA LYS A 88 17.80 4.66 23.61
C LYS A 88 17.90 3.21 23.18
N VAL A 89 17.64 2.92 21.90
CA VAL A 89 17.83 1.57 21.33
C VAL A 89 19.30 1.14 21.49
N LEU A 90 20.27 1.98 21.11
CA LEU A 90 21.69 1.61 21.21
C LEU A 90 22.25 1.64 22.64
N GLU A 91 21.66 2.42 23.54
CA GLU A 91 21.99 2.40 24.97
C GLU A 91 21.51 1.10 25.64
N THR A 92 20.37 0.56 25.21
CA THR A 92 19.67 -0.54 25.90
C THR A 92 20.07 -1.93 25.39
N PHE A 93 20.28 -2.06 24.08
CA PHE A 93 20.49 -3.35 23.43
C PHE A 93 21.94 -3.54 23.00
N SER A 94 22.40 -4.78 23.08
CA SER A 94 23.80 -5.14 22.86
C SER A 94 24.18 -5.30 21.39
N GLY A 95 23.20 -5.36 20.48
CA GLY A 95 23.44 -5.59 19.07
C GLY A 95 22.20 -5.99 18.27
N PRO A 96 22.36 -6.21 16.95
CA PRO A 96 21.27 -6.55 16.03
C PRO A 96 20.65 -7.93 16.26
N GLU A 97 21.29 -8.80 17.03
CA GLU A 97 20.79 -10.14 17.36
C GLU A 97 20.40 -10.26 18.85
N ASP A 98 20.26 -9.13 19.58
CA ASP A 98 19.81 -9.13 20.98
C ASP A 98 18.39 -9.71 21.08
N GLU A 99 18.24 -10.84 21.79
CA GLU A 99 16.97 -11.56 21.91
C GLU A 99 15.89 -10.71 22.60
N ARG A 100 16.28 -9.80 23.51
CA ARG A 100 15.31 -8.91 24.18
C ARG A 100 14.69 -7.94 23.18
N LEU A 101 15.46 -7.45 22.21
CA LEU A 101 14.92 -6.57 21.17
C LEU A 101 13.90 -7.31 20.29
N LEU A 102 14.14 -8.60 20.01
CA LEU A 102 13.17 -9.46 19.33
C LEU A 102 11.87 -9.64 20.13
N GLU A 103 12.00 -9.93 21.43
CA GLU A 103 10.87 -10.10 22.34
C GLU A 103 10.05 -8.82 22.50
N LEU A 104 10.67 -7.66 22.39
CA LEU A 104 10.01 -6.36 22.52
C LEU A 104 9.50 -5.78 21.18
N THR A 105 10.02 -6.21 20.04
CA THR A 105 9.63 -5.64 18.72
C THR A 105 8.94 -6.67 17.82
N GLY A 106 9.71 -7.50 17.11
CA GLY A 106 9.21 -8.38 16.07
C GLY A 106 8.11 -9.34 16.55
N ASN A 107 8.25 -9.90 17.75
CA ASN A 107 7.27 -10.83 18.34
C ASN A 107 5.93 -10.14 18.66
N PRO A 108 5.87 -9.05 19.46
CA PRO A 108 4.61 -8.38 19.80
C PRO A 108 3.94 -7.73 18.59
N LEU A 109 4.71 -7.16 17.66
CA LEU A 109 4.18 -6.68 16.38
C LEU A 109 3.59 -7.84 15.56
N GLY A 110 4.13 -9.06 15.72
CA GLY A 110 3.76 -10.26 14.98
C GLY A 110 4.07 -10.11 13.50
N THR A 111 5.23 -9.53 13.20
CA THR A 111 5.70 -9.38 11.82
C THR A 111 5.96 -10.75 11.20
N ARG A 112 5.94 -10.82 9.87
CA ARG A 112 6.21 -12.09 9.15
C ARG A 112 7.61 -12.63 9.43
N TYR A 113 8.57 -11.74 9.70
CA TYR A 113 9.97 -12.07 9.97
C TYR A 113 10.48 -11.37 11.24
N PRO A 114 10.07 -11.81 12.45
CA PRO A 114 10.34 -11.12 13.70
C PRO A 114 11.82 -10.81 13.96
N LYS A 115 12.70 -11.78 13.68
CA LYS A 115 14.17 -11.61 13.81
C LYS A 115 14.70 -10.52 12.88
N GLN A 116 14.16 -10.43 11.66
CA GLN A 116 14.56 -9.40 10.70
C GLN A 116 14.04 -8.02 11.10
N THR A 117 12.86 -7.95 11.72
CA THR A 117 12.33 -6.72 12.31
C THR A 117 13.26 -6.19 13.40
N ALA A 118 13.59 -7.01 14.40
CA ALA A 118 14.49 -6.62 15.49
C ALA A 118 15.87 -6.17 14.99
N LYS A 119 16.45 -6.95 14.08
CA LYS A 119 17.71 -6.62 13.41
C LYS A 119 17.66 -5.29 12.66
N SER A 120 16.57 -5.02 11.95
CA SER A 120 16.37 -3.75 11.25
C SER A 120 16.24 -2.59 12.22
N TRP A 121 15.57 -2.82 13.34
CA TRP A 121 15.42 -1.84 14.41
C TRP A 121 16.78 -1.32 14.91
N TYR A 122 17.69 -2.23 15.29
CA TYR A 122 19.02 -1.86 15.78
C TYR A 122 19.86 -1.18 14.68
N ILE A 123 20.01 -1.83 13.52
CA ILE A 123 20.88 -1.33 12.43
C ILE A 123 20.40 0.03 11.91
N ASN A 124 19.08 0.21 11.80
CA ASN A 124 18.54 1.49 11.35
C ASN A 124 18.75 2.59 12.40
N SER A 125 18.78 2.25 13.70
CA SER A 125 19.12 3.19 14.77
C SER A 125 20.57 3.66 14.67
N GLU A 126 21.52 2.74 14.45
CA GLU A 126 22.94 3.07 14.17
C GLU A 126 23.08 4.00 12.97
N LYS A 127 22.35 3.70 11.89
CA LYS A 127 22.37 4.51 10.67
C LYS A 127 21.75 5.89 10.87
N LEU A 128 20.66 6.01 11.61
CA LEU A 128 20.05 7.31 11.96
C LEU A 128 21.00 8.17 12.78
N ILE A 129 21.69 7.59 13.76
CA ILE A 129 22.68 8.31 14.57
C ILE A 129 23.83 8.79 13.70
N THR A 130 24.38 7.91 12.86
CA THR A 130 25.57 8.21 12.05
C THR A 130 25.29 9.26 10.97
N ASP A 131 24.16 9.13 10.27
CA ASP A 131 23.92 9.89 9.04
C ASP A 131 22.93 11.06 9.25
N PHE A 132 22.14 11.05 10.33
CA PHE A 132 20.96 11.93 10.49
C PHE A 132 20.75 12.42 11.94
N ASP A 133 21.81 12.48 12.76
CA ASP A 133 21.78 12.99 14.13
C ASP A 133 20.64 12.39 14.99
N ALA A 134 20.51 11.07 14.88
CA ALA A 134 19.48 10.27 15.55
C ALA A 134 18.03 10.66 15.20
N SER A 135 17.80 11.45 14.14
CA SER A 135 16.48 12.05 13.85
C SER A 135 15.90 11.63 12.51
N PRO A 136 14.78 10.87 12.50
CA PRO A 136 14.01 10.63 11.29
C PRO A 136 13.46 11.90 10.65
N VAL A 137 13.24 12.98 11.42
CA VAL A 137 12.83 14.29 10.85
C VAL A 137 13.92 14.83 9.92
N ILE A 138 15.19 14.73 10.33
CA ILE A 138 16.34 15.15 9.50
C ILE A 138 16.41 14.28 8.24
N LEU A 139 16.22 12.96 8.35
CA LEU A 139 16.11 12.08 7.18
C LEU A 139 14.98 12.55 6.23
N PHE A 140 13.79 12.83 6.76
CA PHE A 140 12.63 13.21 5.93
C PHE A 140 12.83 14.55 5.22
N GLN A 141 13.71 15.41 5.74
CA GLN A 141 14.01 16.75 5.22
C GLN A 141 15.35 16.84 4.48
N CYS A 142 16.12 15.75 4.36
CA CYS A 142 17.50 15.78 3.85
C CYS A 142 17.62 16.06 2.35
N SER A 143 16.51 16.06 1.60
CA SER A 143 16.48 16.46 0.19
C SER A 143 15.11 17.02 -0.17
N HIS A 144 15.09 17.96 -1.10
CA HIS A 144 13.86 18.47 -1.73
C HIS A 144 13.54 17.73 -3.04
N ASN A 145 14.36 16.78 -3.47
CA ASN A 145 14.10 15.93 -4.63
C ASN A 145 13.54 14.57 -4.19
N ALA A 146 12.34 14.23 -4.70
CA ALA A 146 11.64 13.03 -4.31
C ALA A 146 12.41 11.74 -4.61
N GLY A 147 13.10 11.68 -5.75
CA GLY A 147 13.91 10.52 -6.14
C GLY A 147 15.14 10.34 -5.25
N GLU A 148 15.79 11.42 -4.85
CA GLU A 148 16.92 11.38 -3.91
C GLU A 148 16.48 11.00 -2.50
N LEU A 149 15.41 11.60 -1.99
CA LEU A 149 14.88 11.24 -0.68
C LEU A 149 14.45 9.77 -0.66
N LEU A 150 13.78 9.28 -1.70
CA LEU A 150 13.44 7.86 -1.81
C LEU A 150 14.69 6.98 -1.78
N LYS A 151 15.76 7.33 -2.50
CA LYS A 151 17.04 6.60 -2.46
C LYS A 151 17.64 6.53 -1.06
N LYS A 152 17.51 7.60 -0.27
CA LYS A 152 17.95 7.61 1.14
C LYS A 152 17.08 6.70 1.99
N ILE A 153 15.76 6.77 1.86
CA ILE A 153 14.82 5.89 2.60
C ILE A 153 15.10 4.41 2.29
N VAL A 154 15.20 4.02 1.03
CA VAL A 154 15.44 2.61 0.64
C VAL A 154 16.84 2.10 0.98
N SER A 155 17.75 2.98 1.43
CA SER A 155 19.06 2.57 1.94
C SER A 155 19.00 2.00 3.36
N PHE A 156 17.88 2.19 4.07
CA PHE A 156 17.63 1.60 5.38
C PHE A 156 17.09 0.17 5.25
N ARG A 157 17.40 -0.66 6.24
CA ARG A 157 16.97 -2.07 6.25
C ARG A 157 15.45 -2.15 6.41
N GLY A 158 14.81 -3.01 5.62
CA GLY A 158 13.36 -3.19 5.60
C GLY A 158 12.61 -2.25 4.65
N TYR A 159 13.29 -1.25 4.07
CA TYR A 159 12.70 -0.37 3.06
C TYR A 159 13.01 -0.87 1.64
N GLY A 160 12.01 -1.47 1.02
CA GLY A 160 12.02 -1.76 -0.42
C GLY A 160 11.33 -0.66 -1.22
N PRO A 161 11.21 -0.80 -2.55
CA PRO A 161 10.51 0.17 -3.40
C PRO A 161 9.08 0.49 -2.92
N LYS A 162 8.33 -0.52 -2.47
CA LYS A 162 6.95 -0.35 -1.96
C LYS A 162 6.91 0.37 -0.60
N THR A 163 7.57 -0.17 0.42
CA THR A 163 7.54 0.43 1.78
C THR A 163 8.24 1.79 1.82
N GLY A 164 9.32 1.97 1.05
CA GLY A 164 9.99 3.26 0.90
C GLY A 164 9.12 4.29 0.18
N GLY A 165 8.46 3.91 -0.92
CA GLY A 165 7.51 4.80 -1.61
C GLY A 165 6.27 5.13 -0.76
N MET A 166 5.81 4.18 0.07
CA MET A 166 4.73 4.42 1.03
C MET A 166 5.14 5.41 2.13
N LEU A 167 6.36 5.29 2.67
CA LEU A 167 6.89 6.28 3.62
C LEU A 167 7.02 7.66 2.95
N LEU A 168 7.57 7.72 1.72
CA LEU A 168 7.67 8.97 0.96
C LEU A 168 6.30 9.62 0.77
N ARG A 169 5.27 8.84 0.41
CA ARG A 169 3.89 9.33 0.33
C ARG A 169 3.43 9.92 1.66
N ALA A 170 3.71 9.26 2.78
CA ALA A 170 3.34 9.75 4.11
C ALA A 170 4.05 11.06 4.46
N ILE A 171 5.37 11.14 4.22
CA ILE A 171 6.19 12.35 4.43
C ILE A 171 5.57 13.55 3.71
N VAL A 172 5.25 13.40 2.42
CA VAL A 172 4.66 14.47 1.62
C VAL A 172 3.22 14.76 2.06
N GLY A 173 2.42 13.72 2.30
CA GLY A 173 1.02 13.83 2.66
C GLY A 173 0.77 14.52 4.00
N LEU A 174 1.65 14.30 4.97
CA LEU A 174 1.58 14.89 6.31
C LEU A 174 2.19 16.29 6.37
N GLY A 175 3.07 16.62 5.42
CA GLY A 175 3.73 17.92 5.34
C GLY A 175 5.11 17.98 6.02
N PHE A 176 5.75 16.84 6.29
CA PHE A 176 7.15 16.80 6.77
C PHE A 176 8.11 17.44 5.78
N ASN A 177 7.82 17.32 4.47
CA ASN A 177 8.63 17.89 3.40
C ASN A 177 7.77 18.19 2.16
N LYS A 178 8.14 19.26 1.45
CA LYS A 178 7.59 19.62 0.14
C LYS A 178 8.62 19.28 -0.92
N LEU A 179 8.31 18.28 -1.75
CA LEU A 179 9.26 17.70 -2.71
C LEU A 179 8.95 18.12 -4.14
N ASN A 180 10.01 18.31 -4.94
CA ASN A 180 9.97 18.32 -6.39
C ASN A 180 10.25 16.92 -6.96
N GLY A 181 9.91 16.69 -8.23
CA GLY A 181 10.23 15.43 -8.91
C GLY A 181 9.32 14.25 -8.54
N MET A 182 8.16 14.50 -7.94
CA MET A 182 7.18 13.46 -7.60
C MET A 182 6.65 12.72 -8.83
N GLU A 183 6.60 13.41 -9.98
CA GLU A 183 6.26 12.89 -11.30
C GLU A 183 7.26 11.86 -11.84
N ASN A 184 8.43 11.72 -11.20
CA ASN A 184 9.47 10.75 -11.57
C ASN A 184 9.56 9.57 -10.58
N VAL A 185 8.71 9.54 -9.54
CA VAL A 185 8.69 8.48 -8.54
C VAL A 185 7.60 7.48 -8.84
N LEU A 186 7.97 6.21 -8.98
CA LEU A 186 7.03 5.11 -9.18
C LEU A 186 6.04 5.01 -8.01
N VAL A 187 4.76 4.81 -8.34
CA VAL A 187 3.68 4.60 -7.38
C VAL A 187 3.98 3.35 -6.51
N PRO A 188 3.78 3.35 -5.18
CA PRO A 188 4.14 2.22 -4.30
C PRO A 188 3.15 1.06 -4.35
N VAL A 189 2.95 0.51 -5.55
CA VAL A 189 2.02 -0.58 -5.87
C VAL A 189 2.47 -1.93 -5.31
N ASP A 190 1.49 -2.77 -4.96
CA ASP A 190 1.68 -4.19 -4.72
C ASP A 190 0.79 -5.09 -5.63
N ILE A 191 0.70 -6.38 -5.28
CA ILE A 191 -0.09 -7.34 -6.05
C ILE A 191 -1.57 -6.96 -6.16
N HIS A 192 -2.14 -6.29 -5.16
CA HIS A 192 -3.54 -5.91 -5.15
C HIS A 192 -3.83 -4.85 -6.21
N ASP A 193 -2.97 -3.85 -6.39
CA ASP A 193 -3.19 -2.81 -7.40
C ASP A 193 -2.90 -3.35 -8.81
N SER A 194 -1.95 -4.28 -8.94
CA SER A 194 -1.77 -5.06 -10.16
C SER A 194 -3.06 -5.78 -10.54
N ARG A 195 -3.63 -6.54 -9.60
CA ARG A 195 -4.90 -7.25 -9.80
C ARG A 195 -6.08 -6.32 -10.11
N ILE A 196 -6.20 -5.17 -9.43
CA ILE A 196 -7.22 -4.15 -9.73
C ILE A 196 -7.06 -3.63 -11.16
N SER A 197 -5.83 -3.43 -11.63
CA SER A 197 -5.56 -2.95 -12.99
C SER A 197 -6.02 -3.93 -14.07
N PHE A 198 -5.91 -5.24 -13.82
CA PHE A 198 -6.49 -6.27 -14.68
C PHE A 198 -8.02 -6.26 -14.62
N TYR A 199 -8.61 -6.28 -13.42
CA TYR A 199 -10.07 -6.37 -13.28
C TYR A 199 -10.82 -5.16 -13.82
N THR A 200 -10.18 -4.00 -13.86
CA THR A 200 -10.76 -2.78 -14.44
C THR A 200 -10.52 -2.66 -15.95
N GLY A 201 -9.76 -3.58 -16.53
CA GLY A 201 -9.39 -3.58 -17.95
C GLY A 201 -8.41 -2.47 -18.32
N MET A 202 -7.69 -1.89 -17.35
CA MET A 202 -6.57 -0.97 -17.65
C MET A 202 -5.48 -1.69 -18.42
N VAL A 203 -5.26 -2.97 -18.11
CA VAL A 203 -4.28 -3.83 -18.77
C VAL A 203 -4.86 -5.20 -19.12
N HIS A 204 -4.28 -5.85 -20.12
CA HIS A 204 -4.57 -7.22 -20.51
C HIS A 204 -3.32 -7.90 -21.09
N ILE A 205 -3.32 -9.22 -21.17
CA ILE A 205 -2.23 -10.00 -21.78
C ILE A 205 -2.52 -10.23 -23.26
N GLU A 206 -1.55 -9.93 -24.12
CA GLU A 206 -1.63 -10.24 -25.55
C GLU A 206 -1.47 -11.77 -25.78
N ASN A 207 -2.34 -12.36 -26.62
CA ASN A 207 -2.42 -13.78 -26.99
C ASN A 207 -3.09 -14.77 -26.02
N ASP A 208 -4.15 -14.39 -25.30
CA ASP A 208 -5.04 -15.38 -24.65
C ASP A 208 -6.07 -15.97 -25.63
N ARG A 209 -5.62 -16.43 -26.81
CA ARG A 209 -6.47 -17.23 -27.71
C ARG A 209 -6.41 -18.73 -27.40
N SER A 210 -5.52 -19.17 -26.49
CA SER A 210 -5.27 -20.59 -26.24
C SER A 210 -5.24 -21.02 -24.76
N SER A 211 -5.71 -20.23 -23.81
CA SER A 211 -5.67 -20.68 -22.40
C SER A 211 -6.75 -20.08 -21.51
N ARG A 212 -7.96 -20.66 -21.57
CA ARG A 212 -8.96 -20.60 -20.48
C ARG A 212 -8.46 -21.16 -19.12
N LYS A 213 -7.15 -21.30 -18.86
CA LYS A 213 -6.60 -22.03 -17.69
C LYS A 213 -5.23 -21.59 -17.14
N THR A 214 -4.52 -20.58 -17.65
CA THR A 214 -3.32 -20.09 -16.95
C THR A 214 -3.69 -18.97 -15.99
N SER A 215 -3.61 -19.25 -14.70
CA SER A 215 -3.74 -18.23 -13.65
C SER A 215 -2.71 -17.12 -13.89
N ILE A 216 -3.17 -15.87 -14.01
CA ILE A 216 -2.29 -14.72 -14.19
C ILE A 216 -1.42 -14.56 -12.94
N ASP A 217 -0.09 -14.56 -13.11
CA ASP A 217 0.83 -14.17 -12.04
C ASP A 217 0.91 -12.64 -11.96
N TYR A 218 0.03 -12.06 -11.15
CA TYR A 218 -0.04 -10.61 -10.94
C TYR A 218 1.24 -10.00 -10.37
N TYR A 219 2.09 -10.77 -9.67
CA TYR A 219 3.36 -10.26 -9.14
C TYR A 219 4.32 -9.86 -10.25
N SER A 220 4.35 -10.61 -11.36
CA SER A 220 5.25 -10.36 -12.49
C SER A 220 5.01 -8.99 -13.17
N TYR A 221 3.82 -8.39 -12.96
CA TYR A 221 3.42 -7.13 -13.58
C TYR A 221 3.48 -5.92 -12.65
N VAL A 222 3.84 -6.07 -11.37
CA VAL A 222 3.84 -4.95 -10.40
C VAL A 222 4.62 -3.75 -10.94
N ARG A 223 5.84 -3.96 -11.45
CA ARG A 223 6.68 -2.87 -11.97
C ARG A 223 6.07 -2.18 -13.20
N ASP A 224 5.44 -2.93 -14.10
CA ASP A 224 4.77 -2.36 -15.27
C ASP A 224 3.58 -1.51 -14.83
N ILE A 225 2.81 -1.98 -13.84
CA ILE A 225 1.65 -1.26 -13.29
C ILE A 225 2.08 0.01 -12.57
N GLN A 226 3.20 0.01 -11.84
CA GLN A 226 3.77 1.23 -11.25
C GLN A 226 4.00 2.31 -12.31
N GLN A 227 4.63 1.93 -13.43
CA GLN A 227 4.92 2.86 -14.52
C GLN A 227 3.64 3.33 -15.21
N ILE A 228 2.71 2.43 -15.50
CA ILE A 228 1.43 2.75 -16.16
C ILE A 228 0.62 3.74 -15.32
N LEU A 229 0.54 3.53 -14.00
CA LEU A 229 -0.16 4.44 -13.10
C LEU A 229 0.53 5.81 -13.06
N LEU A 230 1.85 5.84 -12.94
CA LEU A 230 2.63 7.09 -12.95
C LEU A 230 2.40 7.88 -14.25
N ASP A 231 2.59 7.25 -15.40
CA ASP A 231 2.42 7.88 -16.72
C ASP A 231 0.98 8.38 -16.91
N THR A 232 0.00 7.62 -16.43
CA THR A 232 -1.42 8.00 -16.53
C THR A 232 -1.74 9.19 -15.62
N CYS A 233 -1.18 9.24 -14.41
CA CYS A 233 -1.32 10.39 -13.50
C CYS A 233 -0.67 11.64 -14.10
N ASN A 234 0.58 11.51 -14.58
CA ASN A 234 1.34 12.60 -15.19
C ASN A 234 0.64 13.17 -16.42
N SER A 235 0.23 12.30 -17.36
CA SER A 235 -0.50 12.74 -18.57
C SER A 235 -1.91 13.29 -18.29
N SER A 236 -2.44 13.04 -17.10
CA SER A 236 -3.71 13.60 -16.62
C SER A 236 -3.52 14.81 -15.71
N ASN A 237 -2.28 15.24 -15.46
CA ASN A 237 -1.92 16.33 -14.56
C ASN A 237 -2.53 16.20 -13.15
N ILE A 238 -2.49 15.00 -12.58
CA ILE A 238 -2.92 14.73 -11.22
C ILE A 238 -1.82 14.08 -10.40
N SER A 239 -1.87 14.27 -9.08
CA SER A 239 -0.95 13.61 -8.15
C SER A 239 -1.30 12.13 -8.00
N TRP A 240 -0.30 11.25 -8.11
CA TRP A 240 -0.49 9.83 -7.86
C TRP A 240 -0.73 9.51 -6.37
N LEU A 241 -0.46 10.44 -5.43
CA LEU A 241 -0.62 10.20 -3.99
C LEU A 241 -2.06 9.82 -3.61
N ASP A 242 -3.05 10.50 -4.19
CA ASP A 242 -4.46 10.22 -3.91
C ASP A 242 -4.95 8.96 -4.62
N VAL A 243 -4.38 8.68 -5.80
CA VAL A 243 -4.64 7.44 -6.54
C VAL A 243 -4.12 6.24 -5.75
N ASP A 244 -2.92 6.33 -5.20
CA ASP A 244 -2.32 5.30 -4.34
C ASP A 244 -3.15 5.07 -3.07
N ARG A 245 -3.54 6.13 -2.35
CA ARG A 245 -4.44 6.03 -1.18
C ARG A 245 -5.75 5.33 -1.53
N ALA A 246 -6.35 5.71 -2.66
CA ALA A 246 -7.59 5.12 -3.13
C ALA A 246 -7.44 3.62 -3.43
N LEU A 247 -6.39 3.26 -4.17
CA LEU A 247 -6.07 1.87 -4.51
C LEU A 247 -5.82 1.04 -3.26
N TRP A 248 -5.03 1.55 -2.33
CA TRP A 248 -4.72 0.88 -1.07
C TRP A 248 -6.00 0.60 -0.24
N LEU A 249 -6.90 1.58 -0.11
CA LEU A 249 -8.17 1.40 0.61
C LEU A 249 -9.11 0.42 -0.12
N ILE A 250 -9.20 0.50 -1.44
CA ILE A 250 -9.99 -0.45 -2.25
C ILE A 250 -9.42 -1.87 -2.11
N GLY A 251 -8.10 -2.04 -2.16
CA GLY A 251 -7.44 -3.33 -2.01
C GLY A 251 -7.70 -3.95 -0.63
N SER A 252 -7.36 -3.21 0.42
CA SER A 252 -7.37 -3.68 1.82
C SER A 252 -8.78 -3.87 2.39
N ARG A 253 -9.72 -2.98 2.09
CA ARG A 253 -11.08 -2.98 2.65
C ARG A 253 -12.13 -3.47 1.68
N GLY A 254 -11.95 -3.18 0.39
CA GLY A 254 -12.89 -3.52 -0.67
C GLY A 254 -12.72 -4.95 -1.18
N CYS A 255 -11.67 -5.17 -1.98
CA CYS A 255 -11.41 -6.42 -2.69
C CYS A 255 -11.26 -7.61 -1.73
N VAL A 256 -10.51 -7.46 -0.63
CA VAL A 256 -10.33 -8.53 0.36
C VAL A 256 -11.65 -8.96 1.00
N ASN A 257 -12.56 -8.00 1.27
CA ASN A 257 -13.84 -8.28 1.93
C ASN A 257 -15.04 -8.36 0.97
N LYS A 258 -14.79 -8.41 -0.35
CA LYS A 258 -15.81 -8.43 -1.41
C LYS A 258 -16.87 -7.32 -1.29
N LYS A 259 -16.49 -6.13 -0.79
CA LYS A 259 -17.40 -4.96 -0.65
C LYS A 259 -17.59 -4.22 -1.98
N CYS A 260 -17.81 -4.94 -3.07
CA CYS A 260 -17.86 -4.38 -4.42
C CYS A 260 -18.98 -3.37 -4.61
N ILE A 261 -20.12 -3.52 -3.93
CA ILE A 261 -21.25 -2.57 -4.00
C ILE A 261 -20.80 -1.15 -3.62
N ASN A 262 -19.92 -1.02 -2.64
CA ASN A 262 -19.44 0.27 -2.13
C ASN A 262 -18.16 0.75 -2.82
N CYS A 263 -17.63 -0.02 -3.78
CA CYS A 263 -16.39 0.31 -4.48
C CYS A 263 -16.67 1.32 -5.60
N PRO A 264 -15.93 2.45 -5.68
CA PRO A 264 -16.15 3.46 -6.72
C PRO A 264 -15.81 2.96 -8.13
N LEU A 265 -15.19 1.79 -8.26
CA LEU A 265 -14.82 1.15 -9.53
C LEU A 265 -15.77 0.02 -9.93
N ASN A 266 -16.87 -0.20 -9.21
CA ASN A 266 -17.75 -1.37 -9.39
C ASN A 266 -18.28 -1.53 -10.83
N GLU A 267 -18.68 -0.44 -11.48
CA GLU A 267 -19.20 -0.44 -12.85
C GLU A 267 -18.13 -0.65 -13.93
N TRP A 268 -16.84 -0.50 -13.58
CA TRP A 268 -15.73 -0.70 -14.50
C TRP A 268 -14.93 -1.97 -14.22
N CYS A 269 -15.04 -2.52 -13.02
CA CYS A 269 -14.42 -3.76 -12.57
C CYS A 269 -15.26 -4.97 -12.99
N GLU A 270 -14.64 -5.99 -13.60
CA GLU A 270 -15.32 -7.23 -14.02
C GLU A 270 -16.05 -7.91 -12.86
N ILE A 271 -15.38 -8.09 -11.72
CA ILE A 271 -15.99 -8.66 -10.50
C ILE A 271 -17.12 -7.76 -9.98
N GLY A 272 -16.92 -6.44 -10.02
CA GLY A 272 -17.92 -5.48 -9.59
C GLY A 272 -19.20 -5.59 -10.42
N LYS A 273 -19.06 -5.63 -11.75
CA LYS A 273 -20.17 -5.81 -12.69
C LYS A 273 -20.94 -7.11 -12.43
N GLU A 274 -20.24 -8.21 -12.17
CA GLU A 274 -20.89 -9.49 -11.86
C GLU A 274 -21.72 -9.43 -10.60
N ILE A 275 -21.20 -8.83 -9.53
CA ILE A 275 -21.91 -8.67 -8.25
C ILE A 275 -23.10 -7.72 -8.38
N MET A 276 -22.98 -6.68 -9.21
CA MET A 276 -24.04 -5.68 -9.43
C MET A 276 -25.16 -6.16 -10.37
N LYS A 277 -25.02 -7.29 -11.06
CA LYS A 277 -26.09 -7.83 -11.91
C LYS A 277 -27.32 -8.17 -11.05
N PRO A 278 -28.53 -7.72 -11.43
CA PRO A 278 -29.74 -8.08 -10.71
C PRO A 278 -29.94 -9.60 -10.72
N LYS A 279 -30.25 -10.20 -9.56
CA LYS A 279 -30.46 -11.64 -9.37
C LYS A 279 -31.58 -12.28 -10.22
N ASN A 280 -32.30 -11.49 -11.02
CA ASN A 280 -33.43 -11.95 -11.84
C ASN A 280 -33.04 -12.54 -13.21
N SER A 281 -31.75 -12.62 -13.56
CA SER A 281 -31.29 -13.23 -14.82
C SER A 281 -30.76 -14.68 -14.70
N GLN A 282 -30.92 -15.32 -13.52
CA GLN A 282 -30.61 -16.74 -13.32
C GLN A 282 -31.84 -17.67 -13.38
N LYS A 283 -33.05 -17.15 -13.58
CA LYS A 283 -34.26 -17.98 -13.72
C LYS A 283 -34.49 -18.54 -15.13
N ASP A 284 -33.86 -17.99 -16.16
CA ASP A 284 -34.06 -18.45 -17.54
C ASP A 284 -33.19 -19.65 -17.93
N LEU A 285 -32.26 -20.10 -17.07
CA LEU A 285 -31.47 -21.31 -17.30
C LEU A 285 -32.03 -22.58 -16.63
N GLN A 286 -33.12 -22.47 -15.86
CA GLN A 286 -33.78 -23.63 -15.23
C GLN A 286 -35.12 -24.02 -15.88
N LEU A 287 -35.59 -23.26 -16.87
CA LEU A 287 -36.86 -23.54 -17.58
C LEU A 287 -36.68 -24.13 -18.99
N SER A 288 -35.45 -24.27 -19.49
CA SER A 288 -35.17 -24.90 -20.80
C SER A 288 -34.67 -26.35 -20.70
N LEU A 289 -34.75 -26.99 -19.53
CA LEU A 289 -34.27 -28.37 -19.30
C LEU A 289 -35.34 -29.33 -18.75
N ASN A 290 -36.62 -28.93 -18.71
CA ASN A 290 -37.69 -29.75 -18.11
C ASN A 290 -38.85 -30.10 -19.04
N HIS A 291 -38.71 -29.94 -20.37
CA HIS A 291 -39.81 -30.23 -21.30
C HIS A 291 -39.44 -31.06 -22.54
N ASP A 292 -38.45 -31.94 -22.44
CA ASP A 292 -38.28 -33.04 -23.40
C ASP A 292 -37.98 -34.34 -22.65
N ASP A 293 -39.00 -34.92 -22.01
CA ASP A 293 -39.07 -36.37 -21.74
C ASP A 293 -40.47 -36.73 -21.21
N ILE A 294 -41.44 -36.78 -22.13
CA ILE A 294 -42.62 -37.64 -22.04
C ILE A 294 -42.85 -38.21 -23.43
N SER A 295 -42.49 -39.48 -23.65
CA SER A 295 -43.38 -40.48 -24.27
C SER A 295 -42.70 -41.81 -24.57
N ILE A 296 -43.28 -42.85 -23.94
CA ILE A 296 -43.32 -44.30 -24.22
C ILE A 296 -42.11 -45.13 -23.76
#